data_AF-A0A5B8LXG4-F1
#
_entry.id   AF-A0A5B8LXG4-F1
#
_cell.length_a   1.000
_cell.length_b   1.000
_cell.length_c   1.000
_cell.angle_alpha   90.00
_cell.angle_beta   90.00
_cell.angle_gamma   90.00
#
_symmetry.space_group_name_H-M   'P 1'
#
loop_
_entity.id
_entity.type
_entity.pdbx_description
1 polymer ?
#
loop_
_entity_poly.entity_id
_entity_poly.type
_entity_poly.pdbx_seq_one_letter_code
_entity_poly.pdbx_strand_id
1 'polypeptide(L)'
;MIRPLAVFAALALTLGTSAAQEIAPPATSDIVIDPAATLNTTPKQANMLTGFYATLAVIDICAIAIEPDVTAGMDADRKRLETSLGMDPATAETAYAQVKADVEKTTPDCAEGSEDRRGVDAVTAIYTDAGTATPAPTPTAPPAGTVTTDTPAAPAQ
;
A
#
# COMPACT_ATOMS: atom_id res chain seq x y z
N MET A 1 7.10 35.40 55.28
CA MET A 1 8.10 34.50 55.90
C MET A 1 7.43 33.13 55.97
N ILE A 2 7.79 32.05 55.27
CA ILE A 2 9.08 31.47 54.87
C ILE A 2 8.83 30.59 53.64
N ARG A 3 9.74 30.63 52.64
CA ARG A 3 9.82 29.68 51.52
C ARG A 3 10.38 28.34 52.00
N PRO A 4 10.04 27.22 51.34
CA PRO A 4 11.03 26.20 51.07
C PRO A 4 11.15 25.99 49.56
N LEU A 5 12.22 26.57 49.02
CA LEU A 5 12.93 26.04 47.86
C LEU A 5 13.62 24.73 48.27
N ALA A 6 13.91 23.90 47.27
CA ALA A 6 14.79 22.72 47.28
C ALA A 6 14.11 21.36 47.47
N VAL A 7 13.63 20.78 46.36
CA VAL A 7 14.03 19.42 45.95
C VAL A 7 14.13 19.41 44.41
N PHE A 8 15.19 20.03 43.89
CA PHE A 8 15.61 19.92 42.48
C PHE A 8 17.03 19.35 42.50
N ALA A 9 17.17 18.06 42.83
CA ALA A 9 18.47 17.39 42.89
C ALA A 9 18.30 15.86 42.79
N ALA A 10 17.91 15.36 41.62
CA ALA A 10 18.10 13.96 41.25
C ALA A 10 18.16 13.77 39.72
N LEU A 11 18.74 14.76 39.02
CA LEU A 11 18.94 14.73 37.57
C LEU A 11 20.43 14.60 37.23
N ALA A 12 21.07 13.54 37.70
CA ALA A 12 22.41 13.13 37.26
C ALA A 12 22.75 11.78 37.91
N LEU A 13 22.67 10.67 37.17
CA LEU A 13 23.55 9.47 37.33
C LEU A 13 23.15 8.22 36.52
N THR A 14 22.21 8.25 35.57
CA THR A 14 21.92 7.06 34.73
C THR A 14 22.69 7.01 33.40
N LEU A 15 23.84 7.69 33.32
CA LEU A 15 24.80 7.51 32.23
C LEU A 15 25.39 6.10 32.29
N GLY A 16 24.92 5.26 31.37
CA GLY A 16 25.79 4.38 30.60
C GLY A 16 26.37 3.17 31.32
N THR A 17 25.58 2.10 31.43
CA THR A 17 26.09 0.74 31.28
C THR A 17 25.38 0.09 30.11
N SER A 18 26.01 0.16 28.94
CA SER A 18 25.65 -0.64 27.78
C SER A 18 25.74 -2.12 28.15
N ALA A 19 24.61 -2.72 28.50
CA ALA A 19 24.48 -4.16 28.41
C ALA A 19 24.55 -4.50 26.91
N ALA A 20 25.68 -5.04 26.47
CA ALA A 20 25.77 -5.76 25.22
C ALA A 20 24.80 -6.95 25.31
N GLN A 21 23.56 -6.75 24.89
CA GLN A 21 22.65 -7.83 24.60
C GLN A 21 23.16 -8.45 23.31
N GLU A 22 23.83 -9.60 23.45
CA GLU A 22 24.08 -10.51 22.35
C GLU A 22 22.71 -10.94 21.81
N ILE A 23 22.16 -10.13 20.90
CA ILE A 23 20.98 -10.47 20.12
C ILE A 23 21.48 -11.53 19.15
N ALA A 24 21.30 -12.79 19.52
CA ALA A 24 21.28 -13.86 18.53
C ALA A 24 20.27 -13.42 17.44
N PRO A 25 20.66 -13.37 16.16
CA PRO A 25 19.73 -12.98 15.11
C PRO A 25 18.50 -13.88 15.19
N PRO A 26 17.27 -13.33 15.16
CA PRO A 26 16.09 -14.16 15.11
C PRO A 26 16.25 -15.09 13.91
N ALA A 27 16.09 -16.39 14.16
CA ALA A 27 16.05 -17.37 13.08
C ALA A 27 15.12 -16.81 12.01
N THR A 28 15.64 -16.64 10.79
CA THR A 28 14.86 -16.27 9.62
C THR A 28 13.80 -17.34 9.43
N SER A 29 12.64 -17.12 10.02
CA SER A 29 11.43 -17.83 9.63
C SER A 29 11.17 -17.40 8.20
N ASP A 30 11.57 -18.23 7.25
CA ASP A 30 11.13 -18.10 5.86
C ASP A 30 9.61 -18.01 5.90
N ILE A 31 9.07 -16.82 5.61
CA ILE A 31 7.64 -16.59 5.49
C ILE A 31 7.22 -17.34 4.23
N VAL A 32 6.81 -18.61 4.39
CA VAL A 32 6.28 -19.42 3.30
C VAL A 32 4.86 -18.94 3.03
N ILE A 33 4.71 -18.08 2.03
CA ILE A 33 3.41 -17.66 1.50
C ILE A 33 2.87 -18.84 0.70
N ASP A 34 1.76 -19.44 1.15
CA ASP A 34 1.05 -20.49 0.41
C ASP A 34 0.31 -19.86 -0.80
N PRO A 35 0.75 -20.12 -2.05
CA PRO A 35 0.10 -19.58 -3.24
C PRO A 35 -1.27 -20.23 -3.51
N ALA A 36 -1.62 -21.32 -2.83
CA ALA A 36 -2.92 -21.98 -2.91
C ALA A 36 -3.88 -21.52 -1.81
N ALA A 37 -3.46 -20.63 -0.90
CA ALA A 37 -4.33 -20.09 0.12
C ALA A 37 -5.45 -19.27 -0.53
N THR A 38 -6.65 -19.85 -0.60
CA THR A 38 -7.86 -19.14 -1.00
C THR A 38 -8.19 -18.11 0.07
N LEU A 39 -7.68 -16.90 -0.09
CA LEU A 39 -8.12 -15.73 0.65
C LEU A 39 -9.59 -15.50 0.26
N ASN A 40 -10.52 -15.93 1.12
CA ASN A 40 -11.97 -15.76 0.98
C ASN A 40 -12.33 -14.26 1.03
N THR A 41 -12.00 -13.52 -0.03
CA THR A 41 -11.85 -12.06 -0.03
C THR A 41 -12.86 -11.33 -0.90
N THR A 42 -13.79 -12.04 -1.54
CA THR A 42 -14.75 -11.42 -2.46
C THR A 42 -15.52 -10.24 -1.85
N PRO A 43 -16.06 -10.33 -0.61
CA PRO A 43 -16.69 -9.17 0.04
C PRO A 43 -15.70 -8.04 0.38
N LYS A 44 -14.47 -8.40 0.78
CA LYS A 44 -13.43 -7.43 1.12
C LYS A 44 -12.97 -6.64 -0.11
N GLN A 45 -12.79 -7.31 -1.25
CA GLN A 45 -12.40 -6.67 -2.52
C GLN A 45 -13.52 -5.79 -3.07
N ALA A 46 -14.77 -6.23 -2.99
CA ALA A 46 -15.92 -5.40 -3.36
C ALA A 46 -16.01 -4.14 -2.50
N ASN A 47 -15.88 -4.25 -1.17
CA ASN A 47 -15.87 -3.09 -0.28
C ASN A 47 -14.68 -2.15 -0.54
N MET A 48 -13.50 -2.70 -0.88
CA MET A 48 -12.35 -1.89 -1.28
C MET A 48 -12.63 -1.11 -2.57
N LEU A 49 -13.21 -1.73 -3.59
CA LEU A 49 -13.55 -1.04 -4.84
C LEU A 49 -14.61 0.04 -4.61
N THR A 50 -15.65 -0.23 -3.81
CA THR A 50 -16.66 0.78 -3.46
C THR A 50 -16.04 1.96 -2.70
N GLY A 51 -15.17 1.70 -1.73
CA GLY A 51 -14.44 2.75 -1.02
C GLY A 51 -13.53 3.56 -1.96
N PHE A 52 -12.87 2.89 -2.90
CA PHE A 52 -12.03 3.54 -3.91
C PHE A 52 -12.85 4.44 -4.86
N TYR A 53 -14.00 3.96 -5.33
CA TYR A 53 -14.94 4.76 -6.12
C TYR A 53 -15.48 5.94 -5.33
N ALA A 54 -15.72 5.80 -4.02
CA ALA A 54 -16.15 6.92 -3.20
C ALA A 54 -15.06 8.01 -3.13
N THR A 55 -13.79 7.65 -2.96
CA THR A 55 -12.67 8.61 -2.99
C THR A 55 -12.57 9.32 -4.35
N LEU A 56 -12.65 8.56 -5.46
CA LEU A 56 -12.67 9.15 -6.79
C LEU A 56 -13.88 10.07 -7.00
N ALA A 57 -15.05 9.71 -6.46
CA ALA A 57 -16.23 10.54 -6.54
C ALA A 57 -16.05 11.86 -5.77
N VAL A 58 -15.43 11.87 -4.59
CA VAL A 58 -15.13 13.10 -3.86
C VAL A 58 -14.14 13.97 -4.62
N ILE A 59 -13.10 13.39 -5.23
CA ILE A 59 -12.15 14.12 -6.09
C ILE A 59 -12.90 14.82 -7.23
N ASP A 60 -13.78 14.09 -7.91
CA ASP A 60 -14.58 14.60 -9.01
C ASP A 60 -15.57 15.69 -8.59
N ILE A 61 -16.34 15.46 -7.53
CA ILE A 61 -17.38 16.37 -7.04
C ILE A 61 -16.75 17.66 -6.52
N CYS A 62 -15.66 17.55 -5.78
CA CYS A 62 -14.95 18.70 -5.22
C CYS A 62 -13.91 19.31 -6.17
N ALA A 63 -13.81 18.81 -7.41
CA ALA A 63 -12.86 19.25 -8.43
C ALA A 63 -11.42 19.38 -7.89
N ILE A 64 -10.98 18.36 -7.14
CA ILE A 64 -9.68 18.36 -6.48
C ILE A 64 -8.59 18.14 -7.52
N ALA A 65 -7.64 19.08 -7.60
CA ALA A 65 -6.47 18.94 -8.47
C ALA A 65 -5.51 17.90 -7.87
N ILE A 66 -5.27 16.83 -8.61
CA ILE A 66 -4.34 15.74 -8.25
C ILE A 66 -3.22 15.69 -9.29
N GLU A 67 -2.00 15.40 -8.83
CA GLU A 67 -0.84 15.27 -9.72
C GLU A 67 -1.04 14.11 -10.72
N PRO A 68 -0.62 14.27 -11.99
CA PRO A 68 -0.88 13.29 -13.05
C PRO A 68 -0.37 11.88 -12.74
N ASP A 69 0.79 11.76 -12.09
CA ASP A 69 1.39 10.48 -11.73
C ASP A 69 0.57 9.75 -10.64
N VAL A 70 -0.04 10.50 -9.72
CA VAL A 70 -0.96 9.97 -8.72
C VAL A 70 -2.25 9.49 -9.39
N THR A 71 -2.81 10.30 -10.30
CA THR A 71 -4.00 9.89 -11.07
C THR A 71 -3.74 8.61 -11.88
N ALA A 72 -2.58 8.49 -12.51
CA ALA A 72 -2.20 7.30 -13.26
C ALA A 72 -2.08 6.06 -12.36
N GLY A 73 -1.48 6.20 -11.17
CA GLY A 73 -1.39 5.13 -10.18
C GLY A 73 -2.76 4.70 -9.67
N MET A 74 -3.62 5.66 -9.33
CA MET A 74 -5.00 5.41 -8.93
C MET A 74 -5.79 4.69 -10.03
N ASP A 75 -5.65 5.10 -11.29
CA ASP A 75 -6.30 4.46 -12.43
C ASP A 75 -5.84 3.03 -12.67
N ALA A 76 -4.55 2.75 -12.46
CA ALA A 76 -4.01 1.40 -12.57
C ALA A 76 -4.58 0.48 -11.47
N ASP A 77 -4.65 0.96 -10.23
CA ASP A 77 -5.24 0.22 -9.11
C ASP A 77 -6.73 -0.03 -9.29
N ARG A 78 -7.47 0.97 -9.77
CA ARG A 78 -8.88 0.84 -10.16
C ARG A 78 -9.07 -0.33 -11.12
N LYS A 79 -8.38 -0.30 -12.26
CA LYS A 79 -8.48 -1.33 -13.31
C LYS A 79 -8.09 -2.70 -12.78
N ARG A 80 -7.08 -2.78 -11.90
CA ARG A 80 -6.67 -4.03 -11.25
C ARG A 80 -7.81 -4.61 -10.39
N LEU A 81 -8.47 -3.78 -9.58
CA LEU A 81 -9.57 -4.19 -8.72
C LEU A 81 -10.83 -4.56 -9.51
N GLU A 82 -11.18 -3.80 -10.55
CA GLU A 82 -12.27 -4.12 -11.47
C GLU A 82 -12.04 -5.48 -12.14
N THR A 83 -10.82 -5.71 -12.64
CA THR A 83 -10.43 -6.97 -13.27
C THR A 83 -10.47 -8.13 -12.27
N SER A 84 -10.00 -7.94 -11.03
CA SER A 84 -10.00 -9.00 -10.01
C SER A 84 -11.41 -9.40 -9.58
N LEU A 85 -12.39 -8.49 -9.72
CA LEU A 85 -13.80 -8.74 -9.49
C LEU A 85 -14.55 -9.23 -10.74
N GLY A 86 -13.87 -9.37 -11.87
CA GLY A 86 -14.46 -9.82 -13.13
C GLY A 86 -15.43 -8.82 -13.74
N MET A 87 -15.26 -7.52 -13.45
CA MET A 87 -16.07 -6.46 -14.04
C MET A 87 -15.58 -6.12 -15.44
N ASP A 88 -16.49 -6.02 -16.39
CA ASP A 88 -16.23 -5.39 -17.69
C ASP A 88 -16.29 -3.86 -17.57
N PRO A 89 -15.73 -3.11 -18.54
CA PRO A 89 -15.69 -1.65 -18.49
C PRO A 89 -17.06 -0.97 -18.39
N ALA A 90 -18.09 -1.48 -19.06
CA ALA A 90 -19.42 -0.86 -19.04
C ALA A 90 -20.10 -1.05 -17.67
N THR A 91 -19.92 -2.22 -17.07
CA THR A 91 -20.38 -2.51 -15.71
C THR A 91 -19.62 -1.66 -14.68
N ALA A 92 -18.30 -1.49 -14.85
CA ALA A 92 -17.49 -0.64 -13.98
C ALA A 92 -17.90 0.84 -14.04
N GLU A 93 -18.12 1.39 -15.24
CA GLU A 93 -18.61 2.75 -15.44
C GLU A 93 -19.98 2.96 -14.78
N THR A 94 -20.90 2.00 -14.94
CA THR A 94 -22.23 2.06 -14.32
C THR A 94 -22.14 2.03 -12.80
N ALA A 95 -21.31 1.17 -12.23
CA ALA A 95 -21.10 1.06 -10.79
C ALA A 95 -20.47 2.34 -10.22
N TYR A 96 -19.46 2.89 -10.91
CA TYR A 96 -18.85 4.15 -10.52
C TYR A 96 -19.87 5.30 -10.54
N ALA A 97 -20.69 5.41 -11.59
CA ALA A 97 -21.73 6.44 -11.67
C ALA A 97 -22.75 6.34 -10.53
N GLN A 98 -23.13 5.13 -10.12
CA GLN A 98 -24.01 4.91 -8.97
C GLN A 98 -23.37 5.36 -7.67
N VAL A 99 -22.12 4.93 -7.40
CA VAL A 99 -21.39 5.35 -6.19
C VAL A 99 -21.19 6.86 -6.17
N LYS A 100 -20.86 7.48 -7.30
CA LYS A 100 -20.73 8.93 -7.41
C LYS A 100 -22.04 9.65 -7.07
N ALA A 101 -23.16 9.18 -7.60
CA ALA A 101 -24.47 9.74 -7.26
C ALA A 101 -24.83 9.54 -5.78
N ASP A 102 -24.40 8.45 -5.15
CA ASP A 102 -24.61 8.23 -3.72
C ASP A 102 -23.74 9.12 -2.85
N VAL A 103 -22.47 9.34 -3.22
CA VAL A 103 -21.59 10.31 -2.56
C VAL A 103 -22.12 11.73 -2.73
N GLU A 104 -22.61 12.10 -3.91
CA GLU A 104 -23.18 13.44 -4.12
C GLU A 104 -24.36 13.73 -3.19
N LYS A 105 -25.20 12.72 -2.89
CA LYS A 105 -26.30 12.84 -1.93
C LYS A 105 -25.83 13.05 -0.49
N THR A 106 -24.62 12.62 -0.14
CA THR A 106 -24.07 12.88 1.21
C THR A 106 -23.52 14.30 1.33
N THR A 107 -23.54 15.10 0.25
CA THR A 107 -23.05 16.48 0.21
C THR A 107 -21.66 16.60 0.83
N PRO A 108 -20.62 16.02 0.20
CA PRO A 108 -19.28 15.99 0.75
C PRO A 108 -18.77 17.41 1.00
N ASP A 109 -18.08 17.60 2.12
CA ASP A 109 -17.50 18.88 2.49
C ASP A 109 -16.21 19.12 1.69
N CYS A 110 -16.31 19.93 0.65
CA CYS A 110 -15.17 20.26 -0.21
C CYS A 110 -14.22 21.32 0.38
N ALA A 111 -14.51 21.86 1.57
CA ALA A 111 -13.67 22.88 2.19
C ALA A 111 -12.29 22.33 2.59
N GLU A 112 -11.25 23.13 2.41
CA GLU A 112 -9.90 22.76 2.84
C GLU A 112 -9.88 22.41 4.33
N GLY A 113 -9.26 21.26 4.66
CA GLY A 113 -9.17 20.76 6.03
C GLY A 113 -10.41 20.03 6.54
N SER A 114 -11.47 19.87 5.74
CA SER A 114 -12.60 19.00 6.07
C SER A 114 -12.17 17.53 6.20
N GLU A 115 -13.03 16.69 6.79
CA GLU A 115 -12.76 15.25 6.86
C GLU A 115 -12.69 14.60 5.48
N ASP A 116 -13.58 15.00 4.56
CA ASP A 116 -13.60 14.47 3.20
C ASP A 116 -12.34 14.86 2.43
N ARG A 117 -11.88 16.12 2.55
CA ARG A 117 -10.61 16.58 1.96
C ARG A 117 -9.42 15.85 2.55
N ARG A 118 -9.34 15.72 3.87
CA ARG A 118 -8.25 14.98 4.54
C ARG A 118 -8.23 13.51 4.15
N GLY A 119 -9.40 12.89 3.92
CA GLY A 119 -9.52 11.54 3.44
C GLY A 119 -8.91 11.37 2.03
N VAL A 120 -9.24 12.27 1.12
CA VAL A 120 -8.64 12.30 -0.24
C VAL A 120 -7.13 12.55 -0.17
N ASP A 121 -6.69 13.52 0.64
CA ASP A 121 -5.27 13.85 0.80
C ASP A 121 -4.50 12.63 1.35
N ALA A 122 -5.07 11.90 2.31
CA ALA A 122 -4.46 10.68 2.85
C ALA A 122 -4.31 9.58 1.80
N VAL A 123 -5.32 9.38 0.94
CA VAL A 123 -5.24 8.37 -0.13
C VAL A 123 -4.21 8.77 -1.17
N THR A 124 -4.22 10.03 -1.60
CA THR A 124 -3.30 10.54 -2.65
C THR A 124 -1.85 10.53 -2.16
N ALA A 125 -1.59 10.78 -0.88
CA ALA A 125 -0.25 10.68 -0.29
C ALA A 125 0.38 9.28 -0.45
N ILE A 126 -0.43 8.21 -0.39
CA ILE A 126 0.05 6.83 -0.58
C ILE A 126 0.69 6.66 -1.97
N TYR A 127 0.12 7.30 -2.99
CA TYR A 127 0.62 7.23 -4.37
C TYR A 127 1.85 8.12 -4.58
N THR A 128 1.92 9.25 -3.89
CA THR A 128 3.10 10.12 -3.92
C THR A 128 4.31 9.43 -3.30
N ASP A 129 4.12 8.76 -2.15
CA ASP A 129 5.19 8.04 -1.46
C ASP A 129 5.61 6.77 -2.22
N ALA A 130 4.66 6.07 -2.86
CA ALA A 130 4.96 4.91 -3.71
C ALA A 130 5.85 5.24 -4.92
N GLY A 131 5.81 6.50 -5.41
CA GLY A 131 6.72 6.99 -6.45
C GLY A 131 8.18 7.16 -5.99
N THR A 132 8.43 7.18 -4.68
CA THR A 132 9.78 7.25 -4.09
C THR A 132 10.36 5.89 -3.69
N ALA A 133 9.54 4.83 -3.73
CA ALA A 133 10.01 3.47 -3.56
C ALA A 133 10.92 3.12 -4.75
N THR A 134 12.23 3.11 -4.50
CA THR A 134 13.22 2.59 -5.45
C THR A 134 12.73 1.21 -5.90
N PRO A 135 12.58 0.95 -7.20
CA PRO A 135 12.12 -0.35 -7.68
C PRO A 135 13.01 -1.42 -7.07
N ALA A 136 12.39 -2.42 -6.43
CA ALA A 136 13.11 -3.60 -5.99
C ALA A 136 13.91 -4.13 -7.20
N PRO A 137 15.20 -4.49 -7.02
CA PRO A 137 16.02 -4.92 -8.13
C PRO A 137 15.33 -6.09 -8.83
N THR A 138 15.06 -5.90 -10.12
CA THR A 138 14.61 -6.97 -11.01
C THR A 138 15.56 -8.15 -10.81
N PRO A 139 15.07 -9.38 -10.56
CA PRO A 139 15.96 -10.54 -10.52
C PRO A 139 16.69 -10.60 -11.85
N THR A 140 18.01 -10.40 -11.80
CA THR A 140 18.88 -10.54 -12.96
C THR A 140 18.60 -11.90 -13.57
N ALA A 141 18.07 -11.92 -14.80
CA ALA A 141 17.92 -13.15 -15.55
C ALA A 141 19.27 -13.89 -15.56
N PRO A 142 19.31 -15.21 -15.30
CA PRO A 142 20.55 -15.96 -15.42
C PRO A 142 21.10 -15.77 -16.85
N PRO A 143 22.41 -15.53 -17.02
CA PRO A 143 22.98 -15.35 -18.34
C PRO A 143 22.69 -16.59 -19.20
N ALA A 144 21.98 -16.35 -20.31
CA ALA A 144 21.86 -17.32 -21.38
C ALA A 144 23.25 -17.55 -21.97
N GLY A 145 23.81 -18.75 -21.78
CA GLY A 145 24.94 -19.22 -22.57
C GLY A 145 26.07 -19.86 -21.78
N THR A 146 25.91 -21.14 -21.45
CA THR A 146 26.90 -22.17 -21.81
C THR A 146 26.14 -23.47 -22.00
N VAL A 147 25.97 -23.87 -23.26
CA VAL A 147 25.67 -25.26 -23.60
C VAL A 147 26.89 -26.06 -23.19
N THR A 148 26.84 -26.74 -22.06
CA THR A 148 27.70 -27.91 -21.85
C THR A 148 27.04 -29.03 -22.64
N THR A 149 27.66 -29.41 -23.76
CA THR A 149 27.35 -30.64 -24.49
C THR A 149 27.61 -31.83 -23.57
N ASP A 150 26.59 -32.27 -22.83
CA ASP A 150 26.57 -33.62 -22.30
C ASP A 150 26.20 -34.56 -23.44
N THR A 151 27.20 -35.30 -23.91
CA THR A 151 27.06 -36.33 -24.93
C THR A 151 26.21 -37.47 -24.36
N PRO A 152 25.14 -37.94 -25.03
CA PRO A 152 24.45 -39.14 -24.60
C PRO A 152 25.36 -40.34 -24.82
N ALA A 153 25.79 -41.00 -23.74
CA ALA A 153 26.33 -42.35 -23.86
C ALA A 153 25.17 -43.31 -24.18
N ALA A 154 25.22 -43.89 -25.38
CA ALA A 154 24.31 -44.91 -25.89
C ALA A 154 24.34 -46.21 -25.05
N PRO A 155 23.30 -47.06 -25.11
CA PRO A 155 23.23 -48.28 -24.31
C PRO A 155 24.14 -49.36 -24.89
N ALA A 156 24.82 -50.10 -24.01
CA ALA A 156 25.47 -51.35 -24.37
C ALA A 156 24.97 -52.45 -23.43
N GLN A 157 24.76 -53.61 -24.04
CA GLN A 157 23.96 -54.77 -23.64
C GLN A 157 24.38 -55.45 -22.35
#